data_AF-A0AAV8W1C5-F1
#
_entry.id   AF-A0AAV8W1C5-F1
#
_cell.length_a   1.000
_cell.length_b   1.000
_cell.length_c   1.000
_cell.angle_alpha   90.00
_cell.angle_beta   90.00
_cell.angle_gamma   90.00
#
_symmetry.space_group_name_H-M   'P 1'
#
loop_
_entity.id
_entity.type
_entity.pdbx_description
1 polymer ?
#
loop_
_entity_poly.entity_id
_entity_poly.type
_entity_poly.pdbx_seq_one_letter_code
_entity_poly.pdbx_strand_id
1 'polypeptide(L)'
;MVCKSALLVIVVAIFAQVYSFETGNDDVPVVRNDAEKYLKKLQEAVDKAMEQAQKALDDAEKKIQDKAAAVEASAEADMQTNEKKQEDAVAEQKKKATDADVNVDDCLTGNEDKLANLPAVYTQEMVTCADGKISDGVSYAQDGLNKIQTIVDELENLKKEIKDCGSGVKAVKCLAKLAVKIEQDITTLPTKIETDIAATVVLIAQLEQKVNSCASDNVSKSQSDGDAIVAAITTCVAGKIPA
;
A
#
# COMPACT_ATOMS: atom_id res chain seq x y z
N MET A 1 -22.29 13.02 -18.75
CA MET A 1 -22.86 12.54 -20.02
C MET A 1 -22.11 13.17 -21.18
N VAL A 2 -21.14 12.47 -21.78
CA VAL A 2 -20.67 12.73 -23.15
C VAL A 2 -20.29 11.37 -23.76
N CYS A 3 -20.79 11.14 -24.96
CA CYS A 3 -20.76 9.93 -25.78
C CYS A 3 -19.46 9.10 -25.74
N LYS A 4 -19.57 7.83 -25.33
CA LYS A 4 -18.63 6.74 -25.63
C LYS A 4 -19.37 5.60 -26.34
N SER A 5 -19.92 5.88 -27.52
CA SER A 5 -20.63 4.89 -28.32
C SER A 5 -20.34 5.08 -29.81
N ALA A 6 -19.10 4.90 -30.24
CA ALA A 6 -18.76 4.88 -31.67
C ALA A 6 -17.39 4.24 -32.00
N LEU A 7 -16.89 3.28 -31.20
CA LEU A 7 -15.56 2.69 -31.43
C LEU A 7 -15.56 1.16 -31.27
N LEU A 8 -16.64 0.50 -31.69
CA LEU A 8 -16.81 -0.95 -31.52
C LEU A 8 -17.21 -1.73 -32.79
N VAL A 9 -17.04 -1.17 -34.00
CA VAL A 9 -17.53 -1.83 -35.23
C VAL A 9 -16.49 -2.06 -36.34
N ILE A 10 -15.20 -1.68 -36.17
CA ILE A 10 -14.23 -1.78 -37.29
C ILE A 10 -13.25 -2.97 -37.21
N VAL A 11 -13.27 -3.79 -36.15
CA VAL A 11 -12.29 -4.90 -36.01
C VAL A 11 -12.80 -6.26 -36.53
N VAL A 12 -14.10 -6.43 -36.84
CA VAL A 12 -14.67 -7.74 -37.20
C VAL A 12 -14.63 -8.04 -38.71
N ALA A 13 -14.43 -7.04 -39.58
CA ALA A 13 -14.53 -7.24 -41.04
C ALA A 13 -13.27 -7.79 -41.73
N ILE A 14 -12.12 -7.84 -41.04
CA ILE A 14 -10.87 -8.38 -41.61
C ILE A 14 -10.75 -9.91 -41.40
N PHE A 15 -11.60 -10.51 -40.55
CA PHE A 15 -11.48 -11.92 -40.15
C PHE A 15 -12.17 -12.94 -41.07
N ALA A 16 -12.80 -12.53 -42.17
CA ALA A 16 -13.55 -13.44 -43.04
C ALA A 16 -12.90 -13.72 -44.42
N GLN A 17 -11.78 -13.07 -44.79
CA GLN A 17 -11.19 -13.20 -46.13
C GLN A 17 -9.80 -13.85 -46.21
N VAL A 18 -9.26 -14.32 -45.09
CA VAL A 18 -8.09 -15.20 -45.05
C VAL A 18 -8.62 -16.49 -44.42
N TYR A 19 -8.84 -17.61 -45.11
CA TYR A 19 -7.82 -18.59 -45.44
C TYR A 19 -8.38 -19.57 -46.49
N SER A 20 -8.03 -19.36 -47.76
CA SER A 20 -7.65 -20.46 -48.64
C SER A 20 -6.19 -20.23 -49.03
N PHE A 21 -5.32 -20.30 -48.02
CA PHE A 21 -3.87 -20.22 -48.23
C PHE A 21 -3.41 -21.66 -48.52
N GLU A 22 -3.20 -21.97 -49.81
CA GLU A 22 -2.36 -23.09 -50.21
C GLU A 22 -0.96 -22.80 -49.67
N THR A 23 -0.68 -23.35 -48.50
CA THR A 23 0.55 -23.11 -47.75
C THR A 23 1.62 -24.02 -48.34
N GLY A 24 2.51 -23.42 -49.14
CA GLY A 24 3.75 -24.05 -49.53
C GLY A 24 4.63 -24.27 -48.30
N ASN A 25 5.54 -25.23 -48.37
CA ASN A 25 6.47 -25.51 -47.26
C ASN A 25 7.40 -24.32 -46.94
N ASP A 26 7.51 -23.35 -47.86
CA ASP A 26 8.34 -22.14 -47.76
C ASP A 26 7.75 -21.03 -46.84
N ASP A 27 6.49 -21.13 -46.41
CA ASP A 27 5.85 -20.12 -45.54
C ASP A 27 6.15 -20.32 -44.04
N VAL A 28 6.62 -21.50 -43.64
CA VAL A 28 6.91 -21.85 -42.23
C VAL A 28 7.95 -20.91 -41.59
N PRO A 29 9.08 -20.57 -42.24
CA PRO A 29 10.05 -19.64 -41.67
C PRO A 29 9.50 -18.22 -41.48
N VAL A 30 8.63 -17.75 -42.39
CA VAL A 30 8.05 -16.40 -42.33
C VAL A 30 7.09 -16.27 -41.15
N VAL A 31 6.12 -17.19 -41.04
CA VAL A 31 5.12 -17.15 -39.95
C VAL A 31 5.77 -17.39 -38.58
N ARG A 32 6.86 -18.18 -38.53
CA ARG A 32 7.67 -18.32 -37.31
C ARG A 32 8.36 -17.01 -36.93
N ASN A 33 9.04 -16.35 -37.87
CA ASN A 33 9.69 -15.07 -37.63
C ASN A 33 8.70 -14.00 -37.15
N ASP A 34 7.48 -14.00 -37.70
CA ASP A 34 6.42 -13.09 -37.26
C ASP A 34 5.98 -13.39 -35.82
N ALA A 35 5.73 -14.66 -35.48
CA ALA A 35 5.38 -15.06 -34.12
C ALA A 35 6.49 -14.70 -33.10
N GLU A 36 7.76 -14.93 -33.44
CA GLU A 36 8.90 -14.53 -32.61
C GLU A 36 9.03 -13.01 -32.47
N LYS A 37 8.76 -12.25 -33.54
CA LYS A 37 8.74 -10.79 -33.50
C LYS A 37 7.61 -10.25 -32.63
N TYR A 38 6.42 -10.84 -32.72
CA TYR A 38 5.30 -10.50 -31.83
C TYR A 38 5.63 -10.86 -30.39
N LEU A 39 6.27 -12.02 -30.14
CA LEU A 39 6.69 -12.41 -28.79
C LEU A 39 7.69 -11.40 -28.21
N LYS A 40 8.66 -10.95 -29.01
CA LYS A 40 9.61 -9.92 -28.59
C LYS A 40 8.92 -8.59 -28.24
N LYS A 41 7.97 -8.14 -29.07
CA LYS A 41 7.17 -6.94 -28.78
C LYS A 41 6.36 -7.08 -27.50
N LEU A 42 5.79 -8.26 -27.29
CA LEU A 42 5.04 -8.57 -26.08
C LEU A 42 5.96 -8.52 -24.85
N GLN A 43 7.14 -9.13 -24.92
CA GLN A 43 8.15 -9.05 -23.85
C GLN A 43 8.51 -7.60 -23.54
N GLU A 44 8.85 -6.78 -24.54
CA GLU A 44 9.17 -5.36 -24.35
C GLU A 44 8.00 -4.58 -23.71
N ALA A 45 6.75 -4.88 -24.09
CA ALA A 45 5.57 -4.22 -23.54
C ALA A 45 5.32 -4.63 -22.07
N VAL A 46 5.48 -5.92 -21.75
CA VAL A 46 5.36 -6.44 -20.38
C VAL A 46 6.48 -5.89 -19.50
N ASP A 47 7.74 -5.93 -19.94
CA ASP A 47 8.89 -5.40 -19.19
C ASP A 47 8.66 -3.93 -18.82
N LYS A 48 8.23 -3.11 -19.78
CA LYS A 48 7.90 -1.70 -19.53
C LYS A 48 6.76 -1.55 -18.52
N ALA A 49 5.70 -2.36 -18.63
CA ALA A 49 4.60 -2.34 -17.69
C ALA A 49 5.05 -2.77 -16.28
N MET A 50 5.98 -3.72 -16.17
CA MET A 50 6.58 -4.16 -14.91
C MET A 50 7.44 -3.07 -14.26
N GLU A 51 8.26 -2.36 -15.05
CA GLU A 51 9.03 -1.22 -14.54
C GLU A 51 8.12 -0.11 -13.99
N GLN A 52 7.04 0.20 -14.71
CA GLN A 52 6.04 1.17 -14.27
C GLN A 52 5.29 0.69 -13.03
N ALA A 53 4.97 -0.60 -12.97
CA ALA A 53 4.33 -1.23 -11.83
C ALA A 53 5.20 -1.13 -10.57
N GLN A 54 6.49 -1.51 -10.67
CA GLN A 54 7.44 -1.42 -9.57
C GLN A 54 7.54 0.01 -9.07
N LYS A 55 7.72 0.98 -9.98
CA LYS A 55 7.79 2.39 -9.62
C LYS A 55 6.54 2.87 -8.89
N ALA A 56 5.34 2.48 -9.36
CA ALA A 56 4.09 2.88 -8.73
C ALA A 56 3.93 2.29 -7.32
N LEU A 57 4.39 1.05 -7.10
CA LEU A 57 4.41 0.43 -5.78
C LEU A 57 5.42 1.10 -4.85
N ASP A 58 6.64 1.37 -5.33
CA ASP A 58 7.69 2.08 -4.58
C ASP A 58 7.22 3.49 -4.17
N ASP A 59 6.60 4.23 -5.10
CA ASP A 59 6.05 5.57 -4.83
C ASP A 59 4.92 5.50 -3.78
N ALA A 60 4.07 4.47 -3.83
CA ALA A 60 2.99 4.26 -2.87
C ALA A 60 3.51 3.87 -1.48
N GLU A 61 4.50 2.99 -1.40
CA GLU A 61 5.19 2.60 -0.16
C GLU A 61 5.85 3.81 0.49
N LYS A 62 6.63 4.58 -0.29
CA LYS A 62 7.28 5.79 0.19
C LYS A 62 6.26 6.79 0.73
N LYS A 63 5.14 6.98 0.02
CA LYS A 63 4.08 7.90 0.44
C LYS A 63 3.52 7.52 1.82
N ILE A 64 3.31 6.23 2.08
CA ILE A 64 2.81 5.82 3.41
C ILE A 64 3.87 5.93 4.50
N GLN A 65 5.14 5.66 4.20
CA GLN A 65 6.25 5.89 5.13
C GLN A 65 6.38 7.37 5.51
N ASP A 66 6.40 8.26 4.51
CA ASP A 66 6.44 9.71 4.72
C ASP A 66 5.22 10.18 5.54
N LYS A 67 4.05 9.62 5.27
CA LYS A 67 2.82 9.92 6.01
C LYS A 67 2.89 9.44 7.46
N ALA A 68 3.41 8.24 7.71
CA ALA A 68 3.62 7.71 9.05
C ALA A 68 4.56 8.61 9.86
N ALA A 69 5.74 8.93 9.32
CA ALA A 69 6.69 9.82 9.98
C ALA A 69 6.08 11.19 10.32
N ALA A 70 5.33 11.79 9.39
CA ALA A 70 4.67 13.09 9.62
C ALA A 70 3.58 13.00 10.71
N VAL A 71 2.82 11.91 10.72
CA VAL A 71 1.75 11.66 11.70
C VAL A 71 2.34 11.38 13.08
N GLU A 72 3.41 10.60 13.17
CA GLU A 72 4.12 10.31 14.41
C GLU A 72 4.69 11.58 15.04
N ALA A 73 5.37 12.42 14.25
CA ALA A 73 5.92 13.68 14.74
C ALA A 73 4.82 14.63 15.25
N SER A 74 3.68 14.70 14.55
CA SER A 74 2.54 15.50 14.99
C SER A 74 1.94 14.97 16.29
N ALA A 75 1.77 13.66 16.40
CA ALA A 75 1.19 13.01 17.57
C ALA A 75 2.09 13.15 18.81
N GLU A 76 3.42 13.02 18.64
CA GLU A 76 4.39 13.25 19.70
C GLU A 76 4.30 14.69 20.24
N ALA A 77 4.21 15.68 19.35
CA ALA A 77 4.04 17.08 19.74
C ALA A 77 2.72 17.33 20.51
N ASP A 78 1.63 16.67 20.10
CA ASP A 78 0.35 16.73 20.79
C ASP A 78 0.42 16.07 22.17
N MET A 79 1.08 14.91 22.30
CA MET A 79 1.30 14.23 23.58
C MET A 79 2.14 15.07 24.54
N GLN A 80 3.24 15.67 24.07
CA GLN A 80 4.06 16.59 24.88
C GLN A 80 3.27 17.82 25.33
N THR A 81 2.39 18.34 24.48
CA THR A 81 1.50 19.45 24.83
C THR A 81 0.51 19.06 25.92
N ASN A 82 -0.01 17.83 25.87
CA ASN A 82 -0.93 17.31 26.88
C ASN A 82 -0.22 17.03 28.20
N GLU A 83 0.96 16.41 28.16
CA GLU A 83 1.83 16.20 29.32
C GLU A 83 2.08 17.52 30.06
N LYS A 84 2.51 18.57 29.35
CA LYS A 84 2.78 19.88 29.97
C LYS A 84 1.56 20.47 30.67
N LYS A 85 0.37 20.37 30.06
CA LYS A 85 -0.88 20.85 30.69
C LYS A 85 -1.17 20.08 31.98
N GLN A 86 -0.91 18.78 31.98
CA GLN A 86 -1.14 17.92 33.13
C GLN A 86 -0.11 18.20 34.23
N GLU A 87 1.16 18.41 33.89
CA GLU A 87 2.21 18.86 34.82
C GLU A 87 1.86 20.20 35.46
N ASP A 88 1.41 21.18 34.67
CA ASP A 88 0.95 22.49 35.17
C ASP A 88 -0.22 22.33 36.16
N ALA A 89 -1.16 21.44 35.87
CA ALA A 89 -2.28 21.15 36.76
C ALA A 89 -1.82 20.48 38.07
N VAL A 90 -0.87 19.55 38.01
CA VAL A 90 -0.26 18.95 39.22
C VAL A 90 0.48 20.00 40.03
N ALA A 91 1.24 20.89 39.39
CA ALA A 91 1.95 21.98 40.05
C ALA A 91 1.00 22.94 40.76
N GLU A 92 -0.17 23.23 40.18
CA GLU A 92 -1.21 24.02 40.84
C GLU A 92 -1.71 23.34 42.12
N GLN A 93 -1.93 22.01 42.10
CA GLN A 93 -2.36 21.27 43.30
C GLN A 93 -1.27 21.26 44.38
N LYS A 94 0.01 21.09 44.00
CA LYS A 94 1.14 21.21 44.93
C LYS A 94 1.18 22.57 45.59
N LYS A 95 0.97 23.64 44.82
CA LYS A 95 0.94 25.01 45.34
C LYS A 95 -0.19 25.20 46.35
N LYS A 96 -1.41 24.73 46.04
CA LYS A 96 -2.56 24.80 46.97
C LYS A 96 -2.29 24.08 48.29
N ALA A 97 -1.66 22.91 48.24
CA ALA A 97 -1.29 22.15 49.42
C ALA A 97 -0.24 22.89 50.28
N THR A 98 0.80 23.44 49.64
CA THR A 98 1.82 24.25 50.29
C THR A 98 1.23 25.51 50.94
N ASP A 99 0.35 26.23 50.24
CA ASP A 99 -0.32 27.42 50.75
C ASP A 99 -1.22 27.10 51.98
N ALA A 100 -1.67 25.85 52.09
CA ALA A 100 -2.45 25.33 53.21
C ALA A 100 -1.61 24.65 54.32
N ASP A 101 -0.28 24.60 54.17
CA ASP A 101 0.65 23.88 55.08
C ASP A 101 0.31 22.38 55.25
N VAL A 102 -0.08 21.73 54.15
CA VAL A 102 -0.46 20.31 54.11
C VAL A 102 0.53 19.49 53.27
N ASN A 103 1.01 18.36 53.81
CA ASN A 103 1.81 17.39 53.06
C ASN A 103 0.92 16.53 52.14
N VAL A 104 1.25 16.51 50.84
CA VAL A 104 0.56 15.74 49.79
C VAL A 104 1.48 14.77 49.03
N ASP A 105 2.65 14.45 49.56
CA ASP A 105 3.64 13.56 48.92
C ASP A 105 3.05 12.19 48.58
N ASP A 106 2.16 11.67 49.43
CA ASP A 106 1.44 10.41 49.21
C ASP A 106 0.39 10.49 48.08
N CYS A 107 -0.14 11.68 47.79
CA CYS A 107 -1.01 11.91 46.62
C CYS A 107 -0.21 11.91 45.31
N LEU A 108 1.07 12.28 45.37
CA LEU A 108 1.96 12.46 44.22
C LEU A 108 2.76 11.20 43.89
N THR A 109 3.17 10.47 44.93
CA THR A 109 4.07 9.31 44.82
C THR A 109 3.56 8.30 43.80
N GLY A 110 4.37 8.05 42.76
CA GLY A 110 4.06 7.13 41.67
C GLY A 110 3.04 7.63 40.65
N ASN A 111 2.32 8.72 40.89
CA ASN A 111 1.45 9.36 39.91
C ASN A 111 2.23 10.29 38.98
N GLU A 112 3.21 11.03 39.53
CA GLU A 112 4.09 11.90 38.72
C GLU A 112 4.93 11.08 37.73
N ASP A 113 5.52 9.97 38.20
CA ASP A 113 6.28 9.07 37.34
C ASP A 113 5.39 8.46 36.24
N LYS A 114 4.14 8.10 36.56
CA LYS A 114 3.21 7.61 35.54
C LYS A 114 2.93 8.69 34.50
N LEU A 115 2.65 9.92 34.95
CA LEU A 115 2.35 11.04 34.07
C LEU A 115 3.50 11.30 33.08
N ALA A 116 4.73 11.39 33.59
CA ALA A 116 5.93 11.64 32.79
C ALA A 116 6.27 10.50 31.80
N ASN A 117 5.81 9.27 32.08
CA ASN A 117 6.04 8.12 31.20
C ASN A 117 4.92 7.91 30.16
N LEU A 118 3.75 8.55 30.29
CA LEU A 118 2.63 8.36 29.36
C LEU A 118 2.98 8.65 27.90
N PRO A 119 3.68 9.76 27.56
CA PRO A 119 4.03 10.04 26.17
C PRO A 119 4.91 8.95 25.58
N ALA A 120 5.91 8.45 26.31
CA ALA A 120 6.80 7.41 25.82
C ALA A 120 6.06 6.09 25.54
N VAL A 121 5.15 5.69 26.44
CA VAL A 121 4.33 4.48 26.28
C VAL A 121 3.45 4.59 25.04
N TYR A 122 2.70 5.68 24.92
CA TYR A 122 1.73 5.85 23.83
C TYR A 122 2.40 6.14 22.47
N THR A 123 3.58 6.77 22.47
CA THR A 123 4.41 6.88 21.26
C THR A 123 4.85 5.50 20.78
N GLN A 124 5.32 4.63 21.67
CA GLN A 124 5.74 3.27 21.29
C GLN A 124 4.58 2.43 20.73
N GLU A 125 3.39 2.52 21.34
CA GLU A 125 2.18 1.84 20.84
C GLU A 125 1.76 2.37 19.46
N MET A 126 1.84 3.69 19.27
CA MET A 126 1.55 4.33 17.98
C MET A 126 2.51 3.86 16.89
N VAL A 127 3.83 3.91 17.13
CA VAL A 127 4.86 3.47 16.17
C VAL A 127 4.63 2.01 15.79
N THR A 128 4.39 1.14 16.79
CA THR A 128 4.10 -0.27 16.55
C THR A 128 2.85 -0.48 15.67
N CYS A 129 1.81 0.33 15.89
CA CYS A 129 0.59 0.30 15.08
C CYS A 129 0.85 0.78 13.64
N ALA A 130 1.59 1.88 13.47
CA ALA A 130 1.94 2.45 12.17
C ALA A 130 2.83 1.50 11.36
N ASP A 131 3.88 0.93 11.97
CA ASP A 131 4.76 -0.08 11.37
C ASP A 131 3.97 -1.29 10.88
N GLY A 132 3.00 -1.76 11.67
CA GLY A 132 2.09 -2.83 11.24
C GLY A 132 1.33 -2.48 9.97
N LYS A 133 0.91 -1.21 9.79
CA LYS A 133 0.25 -0.76 8.55
C LYS A 133 1.22 -0.59 7.40
N ILE A 134 2.44 -0.16 7.64
CA ILE A 134 3.48 -0.13 6.61
C ILE A 134 3.75 -1.55 6.13
N SER A 135 3.87 -2.52 7.04
CA SER A 135 4.06 -3.94 6.71
C SER A 135 2.90 -4.52 5.89
N ASP A 136 1.64 -4.19 6.23
CA ASP A 136 0.47 -4.55 5.40
C ASP A 136 0.63 -3.99 3.96
N GLY A 137 1.13 -2.76 3.82
CA GLY A 137 1.37 -2.11 2.53
C GLY A 137 2.44 -2.81 1.70
N VAL A 138 3.56 -3.18 2.32
CA VAL A 138 4.63 -3.98 1.69
C VAL A 138 4.09 -5.34 1.23
N SER A 139 3.27 -6.00 2.04
CA SER A 139 2.64 -7.27 1.66
C SER A 139 1.75 -7.13 0.44
N TYR A 140 0.94 -6.06 0.36
CA TYR A 140 0.12 -5.79 -0.83
C TYR A 140 0.96 -5.56 -2.08
N ALA A 141 2.07 -4.82 -1.97
CA ALA A 141 3.00 -4.62 -3.07
C ALA A 141 3.59 -5.95 -3.55
N GLN A 142 4.03 -6.81 -2.63
CA GLN A 142 4.54 -8.14 -2.94
C GLN A 142 3.49 -9.03 -3.63
N ASP A 143 2.25 -9.01 -3.16
CA ASP A 143 1.15 -9.74 -3.80
C ASP A 143 0.87 -9.24 -5.22
N GLY A 144 0.97 -7.92 -5.44
CA GLY A 144 0.91 -7.31 -6.76
C GLY A 144 2.01 -7.83 -7.69
N LEU A 145 3.26 -7.86 -7.21
CA LEU A 145 4.40 -8.40 -7.96
C LEU A 145 4.28 -9.90 -8.24
N ASN A 146 3.75 -10.69 -7.30
CA ASN A 146 3.52 -12.12 -7.49
C ASN A 146 2.49 -12.40 -8.61
N LYS A 147 1.45 -11.56 -8.74
CA LYS A 147 0.50 -11.65 -9.86
C LYS A 147 1.18 -11.36 -11.20
N ILE A 148 2.10 -10.39 -11.22
CA ILE A 148 2.90 -10.06 -12.39
C ILE A 148 3.81 -11.24 -12.79
N GLN A 149 4.40 -11.95 -11.82
CA GLN A 149 5.23 -13.14 -12.11
C GLN A 149 4.47 -14.21 -12.90
N THR A 150 3.16 -14.36 -12.66
CA THR A 150 2.33 -15.30 -13.45
C THR A 150 2.29 -14.91 -14.93
N ILE A 151 2.32 -13.60 -15.25
CA ILE A 151 2.36 -13.10 -16.62
C ILE A 151 3.72 -13.41 -17.26
N VAL A 152 4.82 -13.30 -16.51
CA VAL A 152 6.16 -13.70 -16.98
C VAL A 152 6.19 -15.19 -17.32
N ASP A 153 5.56 -16.03 -16.49
CA ASP A 153 5.46 -17.47 -16.76
C ASP A 153 4.61 -17.76 -18.00
N GLU A 154 3.55 -16.98 -18.26
CA GLU A 154 2.77 -17.03 -19.50
C GLU A 154 3.64 -16.71 -20.73
N LEU A 155 4.56 -15.75 -20.65
CA LEU A 155 5.50 -15.43 -21.74
C LEU A 155 6.47 -16.58 -22.05
N GLU A 156 7.04 -17.19 -21.02
CA GLU A 156 7.94 -18.34 -21.22
C GLU A 156 7.17 -19.57 -21.76
N ASN A 157 5.91 -19.73 -21.39
CA ASN A 157 5.04 -20.74 -22.00
C ASN A 157 4.78 -20.46 -23.49
N LEU A 158 4.47 -19.22 -23.88
CA LEU A 158 4.29 -18.85 -25.30
C LEU A 158 5.55 -19.12 -26.14
N LYS A 159 6.73 -18.82 -25.58
CA LYS A 159 8.02 -19.11 -26.19
C LYS A 159 8.25 -20.60 -26.40
N LYS A 160 7.82 -21.43 -25.45
CA LYS A 160 7.87 -22.89 -25.57
C LYS A 160 6.87 -23.40 -26.62
N GLU A 161 5.64 -22.89 -26.62
CA GLU A 161 4.61 -23.25 -27.60
C GLU A 161 5.05 -22.95 -29.04
N ILE A 162 5.73 -21.82 -29.30
CA ILE A 162 6.32 -21.50 -30.61
C ILE A 162 7.32 -22.59 -31.06
N LYS A 163 8.17 -23.06 -30.14
CA LYS A 163 9.13 -24.13 -30.43
C LYS A 163 8.43 -25.46 -30.71
N ASP A 164 7.39 -25.76 -29.93
CA ASP A 164 6.65 -27.02 -30.00
C ASP A 164 5.79 -27.16 -31.28
N CYS A 165 5.48 -26.05 -31.98
CA CYS A 165 4.77 -26.09 -33.27
C CYS A 165 5.50 -26.86 -34.40
N GLY A 166 6.81 -27.14 -34.26
CA GLY A 166 7.55 -28.00 -35.19
C GLY A 166 7.67 -27.42 -36.62
N SER A 167 7.65 -28.29 -37.64
CA SER A 167 7.89 -27.93 -39.04
C SER A 167 6.79 -28.42 -39.98
N GLY A 168 6.71 -27.82 -41.18
CA GLY A 168 5.77 -28.18 -42.24
C GLY A 168 4.41 -27.46 -42.16
N VAL A 169 3.48 -27.81 -43.04
CA VAL A 169 2.17 -27.14 -43.21
C VAL A 169 1.35 -27.05 -41.91
N LYS A 170 1.43 -28.08 -41.04
CA LYS A 170 0.77 -28.07 -39.71
C LYS A 170 1.38 -27.00 -38.78
N ALA A 171 2.69 -26.74 -38.90
CA ALA A 171 3.36 -25.70 -38.13
C ALA A 171 2.86 -24.31 -38.52
N VAL A 172 2.57 -24.05 -39.80
CA VAL A 172 2.02 -22.76 -40.24
C VAL A 172 0.72 -22.43 -39.51
N LYS A 173 -0.22 -23.38 -39.44
CA LYS A 173 -1.51 -23.17 -38.73
C LYS A 173 -1.33 -23.02 -37.22
N CYS A 174 -0.37 -23.73 -36.62
CA CYS A 174 -0.03 -23.61 -35.20
C CYS A 174 0.54 -22.23 -34.89
N LEU A 175 1.57 -21.81 -35.63
CA LEU A 175 2.24 -20.53 -35.48
C LEU A 175 1.32 -19.34 -35.76
N ALA A 176 0.45 -19.41 -36.77
CA ALA A 176 -0.51 -18.34 -37.05
C ALA A 176 -1.50 -18.13 -35.90
N LYS A 177 -1.99 -19.21 -35.28
CA LYS A 177 -2.85 -19.11 -34.08
C LYS A 177 -2.11 -18.50 -32.90
N LEU A 178 -0.85 -18.90 -32.68
CA LEU A 178 -0.02 -18.31 -31.63
C LEU A 178 0.26 -16.84 -31.90
N ALA A 179 0.59 -16.45 -33.13
CA ALA A 179 0.83 -15.06 -33.50
C ALA A 179 -0.38 -14.17 -33.19
N VAL A 180 -1.60 -14.62 -33.51
CA VAL A 180 -2.84 -13.88 -33.16
C VAL A 180 -3.02 -13.77 -31.65
N LYS A 181 -2.77 -14.85 -30.89
CA LYS A 181 -2.82 -14.82 -29.42
C LYS A 181 -1.81 -13.82 -28.85
N ILE A 182 -0.54 -13.91 -29.28
CA ILE A 182 0.53 -13.01 -28.85
C ILE A 182 0.20 -11.56 -29.21
N GLU A 183 -0.36 -11.31 -30.41
CA GLU A 183 -0.75 -9.98 -30.83
C GLU A 183 -1.85 -9.37 -29.94
N GLN A 184 -2.81 -10.18 -29.49
CA GLN A 184 -3.79 -9.75 -28.49
C GLN A 184 -3.10 -9.46 -27.15
N ASP A 185 -2.23 -10.37 -26.72
CA ASP A 185 -1.51 -10.31 -25.45
C ASP A 185 -0.61 -9.07 -25.33
N ILE A 186 -0.09 -8.53 -26.45
CA ILE A 186 0.69 -7.27 -26.49
C ILE A 186 -0.06 -6.13 -25.80
N THR A 187 -1.39 -6.14 -25.82
CA THR A 187 -2.21 -5.11 -25.18
C THR A 187 -2.85 -5.56 -23.88
N THR A 188 -3.36 -6.80 -23.83
CA THR A 188 -4.15 -7.26 -22.69
C THR A 188 -3.30 -7.49 -21.46
N LEU A 189 -2.07 -8.02 -21.61
CA LEU A 189 -1.18 -8.32 -20.48
C LEU A 189 -0.66 -7.03 -19.81
N PRO A 190 -0.13 -6.02 -20.53
CA PRO A 190 0.23 -4.74 -19.91
C PRO A 190 -0.95 -4.06 -19.20
N THR A 191 -2.13 -4.03 -19.82
CA THR A 191 -3.32 -3.43 -19.18
C THR A 191 -3.76 -4.18 -17.92
N LYS A 192 -3.60 -5.51 -17.90
CA LYS A 192 -3.86 -6.33 -16.70
C LYS A 192 -2.89 -5.97 -15.57
N ILE A 193 -1.60 -5.85 -15.87
CA ILE A 193 -0.56 -5.38 -14.93
C ILE A 193 -0.95 -4.02 -14.35
N GLU A 194 -1.24 -3.05 -15.21
CA GLU A 194 -1.64 -1.70 -14.78
C GLU A 194 -2.87 -1.72 -13.86
N THR A 195 -3.87 -2.55 -14.18
CA THR A 195 -5.10 -2.66 -13.39
C THR A 195 -4.85 -3.28 -12.02
N ASP A 196 -4.10 -4.39 -11.96
CA ASP A 196 -3.78 -5.07 -10.71
C ASP A 196 -2.92 -4.18 -9.78
N ILE A 197 -2.01 -3.41 -10.36
CA ILE A 197 -1.17 -2.48 -9.62
C ILE A 197 -1.96 -1.27 -9.15
N ALA A 198 -2.82 -0.71 -9.98
CA ALA A 198 -3.70 0.39 -9.56
C ALA A 198 -4.59 -0.04 -8.38
N ALA A 199 -5.13 -1.26 -8.40
CA ALA A 199 -5.88 -1.81 -7.27
C ALA A 199 -5.02 -1.94 -6.01
N THR A 200 -3.77 -2.39 -6.16
CA THR A 200 -2.80 -2.52 -5.06
C THR A 200 -2.43 -1.16 -4.46
N VAL A 201 -2.17 -0.15 -5.30
CA VAL A 201 -1.91 1.24 -4.86
C VAL A 201 -3.09 1.81 -4.08
N VAL A 202 -4.33 1.50 -4.49
CA VAL A 202 -5.54 1.90 -3.73
C VAL A 202 -5.57 1.25 -2.35
N LEU A 203 -5.24 -0.04 -2.24
CA LEU A 203 -5.15 -0.71 -0.94
C LEU A 203 -4.10 -0.07 -0.04
N ILE A 204 -2.92 0.26 -0.58
CA ILE A 204 -1.87 0.97 0.16
C ILE A 204 -2.36 2.36 0.61
N ALA A 205 -3.02 3.12 -0.27
CA ALA A 205 -3.54 4.44 0.07
C ALA A 205 -4.59 4.39 1.19
N GLN A 206 -5.39 3.32 1.30
CA GLN A 206 -6.35 3.14 2.40
C GLN A 206 -5.66 2.96 3.76
N LEU A 207 -4.41 2.51 3.78
CA LEU A 207 -3.64 2.36 5.01
C LEU A 207 -3.25 3.73 5.60
N GLU A 208 -3.17 4.80 4.80
CA GLU A 208 -2.91 6.17 5.30
C GLU A 208 -3.93 6.58 6.37
N GLN A 209 -5.20 6.23 6.17
CA GLN A 209 -6.25 6.52 7.16
C GLN A 209 -6.03 5.72 8.44
N LYS A 210 -5.60 4.45 8.33
CA LYS A 210 -5.33 3.60 9.49
C LYS A 210 -4.11 4.09 10.28
N VAL A 211 -3.08 4.60 9.59
CA VAL A 211 -1.93 5.25 10.22
C VAL A 211 -2.37 6.50 11.00
N ASN A 212 -3.23 7.35 10.42
CA ASN A 212 -3.79 8.48 11.16
C ASN A 212 -4.58 8.02 12.39
N SER A 213 -5.37 6.94 12.28
CA SER A 213 -6.11 6.38 13.43
C SER A 213 -5.18 5.86 14.52
N CYS A 214 -4.08 5.19 14.16
CA CYS A 214 -3.05 4.76 15.12
C CYS A 214 -2.57 5.93 15.98
N ALA A 215 -2.31 7.09 15.36
CA ALA A 215 -1.90 8.28 16.09
C ALA A 215 -3.04 8.90 16.91
N SER A 216 -4.20 9.17 16.30
CA SER A 216 -5.29 9.86 16.98
C SER A 216 -5.78 9.10 18.21
N ASP A 217 -5.84 7.78 18.12
CA ASP A 217 -6.30 6.92 19.21
C ASP A 217 -5.30 6.95 20.37
N ASN A 218 -3.99 6.90 20.10
CA ASN A 218 -2.95 6.95 21.13
C ASN A 218 -2.82 8.34 21.76
N VAL A 219 -2.93 9.42 20.99
CA VAL A 219 -2.96 10.79 21.53
C VAL A 219 -4.15 10.94 22.48
N SER A 220 -5.32 10.47 22.07
CA SER A 220 -6.55 10.55 22.87
C SER A 220 -6.46 9.73 24.16
N LYS A 221 -5.88 8.53 24.10
CA LYS A 221 -5.65 7.70 25.29
C LYS A 221 -4.62 8.31 26.23
N SER A 222 -3.50 8.81 25.71
CA SER A 222 -2.49 9.53 26.48
C SER A 222 -3.08 10.71 27.26
N GLN A 223 -3.90 11.52 26.57
CA GLN A 223 -4.64 12.60 27.21
C GLN A 223 -5.59 12.09 28.29
N SER A 224 -6.45 11.12 27.96
CA SER A 224 -7.46 10.60 28.87
C SER A 224 -6.86 10.00 30.15
N ASP A 225 -5.78 9.24 30.02
CA ASP A 225 -5.10 8.60 31.15
C ASP A 225 -4.39 9.63 32.02
N GLY A 226 -3.73 10.61 31.41
CA GLY A 226 -3.10 11.69 32.17
C GLY A 226 -4.12 12.57 32.90
N ASP A 227 -5.27 12.88 32.27
CA ASP A 227 -6.36 13.62 32.91
C ASP A 227 -6.94 12.84 34.10
N ALA A 228 -7.03 11.51 33.99
CA ALA A 228 -7.45 10.65 35.09
C ALA A 228 -6.46 10.67 36.27
N ILE A 229 -5.14 10.69 36.00
CA ILE A 229 -4.10 10.83 37.03
C ILE A 229 -4.22 12.18 37.73
N VAL A 230 -4.34 13.28 36.97
CA VAL A 230 -4.52 14.63 37.52
C VAL A 230 -5.77 14.73 38.40
N ALA A 231 -6.88 14.11 37.98
CA ALA A 231 -8.12 14.07 38.75
C ALA A 231 -7.95 13.30 40.07
N ALA A 232 -7.21 12.19 40.06
CA ALA A 232 -6.90 11.42 41.26
C ALA A 232 -6.04 12.24 42.24
N ILE A 233 -4.99 12.92 41.75
CA ILE A 233 -4.16 13.83 42.56
C ILE A 233 -5.04 14.94 43.16
N THR A 234 -5.84 15.62 42.33
CA THR A 234 -6.70 16.72 42.76
C THR A 234 -7.67 16.28 43.87
N THR A 235 -8.29 15.11 43.71
CA THR A 235 -9.21 14.53 44.71
C THR A 235 -8.49 14.23 46.02
N CYS A 236 -7.29 13.65 45.95
CA CYS A 236 -6.49 13.35 47.13
C CYS A 236 -6.05 14.61 47.88
N VAL A 237 -5.57 15.63 47.16
CA VAL A 237 -5.16 16.92 47.74
C VAL A 237 -6.35 17.62 48.39
N ALA A 238 -7.50 17.70 47.71
CA ALA A 238 -8.70 18.32 48.25
C ALA A 238 -9.20 17.64 49.53
N GLY A 239 -9.04 16.32 49.67
CA GLY A 239 -9.39 15.59 50.88
C GLY A 239 -8.48 15.90 52.09
N LYS A 240 -7.31 16.50 51.86
CA LYS A 240 -6.33 16.85 52.91
C LYS A 240 -6.35 18.32 53.30
N ILE A 241 -6.82 19.21 52.44
CA ILE A 241 -6.96 20.63 52.75
C ILE A 241 -8.24 20.82 53.58
N PRO A 242 -8.15 21.31 54.84
CA PRO A 242 -9.33 21.56 55.66
C PRO A 242 -10.22 22.64 55.03
N ALA A 243 -11.54 22.41 55.08
CA ALA A 243 -12.56 23.30 54.53
C ALA A 243 -12.63 24.67 55.24
#